data_AF-W6KL97-F1
#
_entry.id   AF-W6KL97-F1
#
_cell.length_a   1.000
_cell.length_b   1.000
_cell.length_c   1.000
_cell.angle_alpha   90.00
_cell.angle_beta   90.00
_cell.angle_gamma   90.00
#
_symmetry.space_group_name_H-M   'P 1'
#
loop_
_entity.id
_entity.type
_entity.pdbx_description
1 polymer ?
#
loop_
_entity_poly.entity_id
_entity_poly.type
_entity_poly.pdbx_seq_one_letter_code
_entity_poly.pdbx_strand_id
1 'polypeptide(L)'
;MNVPEWTRDEHSINDAKIYLRQGATVDFFEMIARNIIQNHPENLPLYALSLVNNIIEGKEEAGDIELKPKKLEDNRYMRDMNVSEFLDAWVLALLCERPTSDAERLTFHKRYLQSLIPNGATDAGQQE
;
A
#
# COMPACT_ATOMS: atom_id res chain seq x y z
N MET A 1 -22.40 -2.49 -5.55
CA MET A 1 -21.04 -2.91 -5.16
C MET A 1 -21.09 -4.42 -4.92
N ASN A 2 -20.29 -5.21 -5.64
CA ASN A 2 -20.16 -6.65 -5.38
C ASN A 2 -19.25 -6.82 -4.16
N VAL A 3 -19.76 -7.46 -3.11
CA VAL A 3 -18.96 -7.75 -1.92
C VAL A 3 -17.87 -8.75 -2.33
N PRO A 4 -16.58 -8.50 -2.02
CA PRO A 4 -15.50 -9.40 -2.42
C PRO A 4 -15.75 -10.81 -1.89
N GLU A 5 -15.43 -11.83 -2.69
CA GLU A 5 -15.71 -13.24 -2.37
C GLU A 5 -15.15 -13.68 -1.01
N TRP A 6 -14.08 -13.03 -0.54
CA TRP A 6 -13.44 -13.33 0.74
C TRP A 6 -14.21 -12.85 2.00
N THR A 7 -15.30 -12.10 1.84
CA THR A 7 -16.16 -11.63 2.95
C THR A 7 -17.40 -12.50 3.17
N ARG A 8 -17.55 -13.57 2.37
CA ARG A 8 -18.81 -14.30 2.24
C ARG A 8 -19.06 -15.30 3.38
N ASP A 9 -17.99 -15.80 4.00
CA ASP A 9 -18.05 -16.72 5.15
C ASP A 9 -16.79 -16.59 6.04
N GLU A 10 -16.85 -17.12 7.27
CA GLU A 10 -15.73 -17.09 8.23
C GLU A 10 -14.49 -17.82 7.71
N HIS A 11 -14.69 -18.82 6.85
CA HIS A 11 -13.60 -19.58 6.23
C HIS A 11 -12.79 -18.70 5.29
N SER A 12 -13.47 -17.89 4.49
CA SER A 12 -12.87 -16.95 3.56
C SER A 12 -12.09 -15.83 4.24
N ILE A 13 -12.56 -15.36 5.40
CA ILE A 13 -11.83 -14.42 6.25
C ILE A 13 -10.56 -15.09 6.81
N ASN A 14 -10.65 -16.36 7.21
CA ASN A 14 -9.51 -17.11 7.70
C ASN A 14 -8.46 -17.33 6.61
N ASP A 15 -8.88 -17.64 5.38
CA ASP A 15 -7.98 -17.81 4.22
C ASP A 15 -7.28 -16.50 3.86
N ALA A 16 -7.98 -15.37 3.90
CA ALA A 16 -7.37 -14.05 3.71
C ALA A 16 -6.30 -13.76 4.78
N LYS A 17 -6.57 -14.08 6.06
CA LYS A 17 -5.59 -13.94 7.14
C LYS A 17 -4.38 -14.86 6.94
N ILE A 18 -4.61 -16.11 6.54
CA ILE A 18 -3.53 -17.06 6.26
C ILE A 18 -2.66 -16.53 5.12
N TYR A 19 -3.28 -16.08 4.03
CA TYR A 19 -2.57 -15.51 2.89
C TYR A 19 -1.74 -14.28 3.28
N LEU A 20 -2.29 -13.33 4.06
CA LEU A 20 -1.52 -12.16 4.50
C LEU A 20 -0.35 -12.52 5.40
N ARG A 21 -0.44 -13.62 6.15
CA ARG A 21 0.65 -14.14 6.99
C ARG A 21 1.69 -14.93 6.19
N GLN A 22 1.47 -15.17 4.89
CA GLN A 22 2.46 -15.80 4.03
C GLN A 22 3.48 -14.77 3.53
N GLY A 23 4.75 -15.16 3.54
CA GLY A 23 5.86 -14.30 3.15
C GLY A 23 6.00 -13.09 4.07
N ALA A 24 6.63 -12.03 3.56
CA ALA A 24 6.88 -10.79 4.28
C ALA A 24 5.75 -9.74 4.12
N THR A 25 4.51 -10.17 3.83
CA THR A 25 3.42 -9.25 3.48
C THR A 25 3.01 -8.35 4.66
N VAL A 26 2.91 -8.89 5.87
CA VAL A 26 2.61 -8.09 7.08
C VAL A 26 3.74 -7.09 7.34
N ASP A 27 4.98 -7.57 7.35
CA ASP A 27 6.17 -6.74 7.59
C ASP A 27 6.29 -5.62 6.55
N PHE A 28 5.97 -5.90 5.29
CA PHE A 28 5.92 -4.91 4.22
C PHE A 28 4.92 -3.79 4.54
N PHE A 29 3.67 -4.12 4.86
CA PHE A 29 2.67 -3.10 5.17
C PHE A 29 2.95 -2.36 6.48
N GLU A 30 3.55 -3.02 7.47
CA GLU A 30 3.99 -2.36 8.70
C GLU A 30 5.09 -1.33 8.41
N MET A 31 6.10 -1.71 7.61
CA MET A 31 7.16 -0.79 7.18
C MET A 31 6.60 0.39 6.38
N ILE A 32 5.69 0.16 5.44
CA ILE A 32 5.04 1.24 4.67
C ILE A 32 4.25 2.17 5.60
N ALA A 33 3.38 1.63 6.45
CA ALA A 33 2.55 2.42 7.36
C ALA A 33 3.42 3.27 8.30
N ARG A 34 4.51 2.69 8.82
CA ARG A 34 5.49 3.40 9.64
C ARG A 34 6.10 4.59 8.90
N ASN A 35 6.59 4.38 7.68
CA ASN A 35 7.20 5.44 6.89
C ASN A 35 6.20 6.57 6.56
N ILE A 36 4.94 6.23 6.26
CA ILE A 36 3.88 7.23 6.04
C ILE A 36 3.62 8.06 7.30
N ILE A 37 3.46 7.40 8.46
CA ILE A 37 3.17 8.09 9.72
C ILE A 37 4.36 8.94 10.18
N GLN A 38 5.59 8.59 9.84
CA GLN A 38 6.76 9.35 10.25
C GLN A 38 7.07 10.55 9.35
N ASN A 39 6.81 10.42 8.04
CA ASN A 39 7.18 11.43 7.05
C ASN A 39 6.03 12.35 6.63
N HIS A 40 4.79 12.01 7.01
CA HIS A 40 3.57 12.76 6.68
C HIS A 40 3.49 13.20 5.19
N PRO A 41 3.68 12.30 4.22
CA PRO A 41 3.67 12.68 2.82
C PRO A 41 2.33 13.26 2.35
N GLU A 42 2.37 14.34 1.57
CA GLU A 42 1.18 14.97 0.98
C GLU A 42 0.53 14.10 -0.12
N ASN A 43 1.25 13.12 -0.67
CA ASN A 43 0.76 12.22 -1.71
C ASN A 43 1.12 10.77 -1.38
N LEU A 44 0.16 10.03 -0.79
CA LEU A 44 0.38 8.65 -0.32
C LEU A 44 0.76 7.70 -1.46
N PRO A 45 0.06 7.65 -2.62
CA PRO A 45 0.43 6.74 -3.70
C PRO A 45 1.83 6.99 -4.26
N LEU A 46 2.20 8.25 -4.47
CA LEU A 46 3.52 8.61 -5.01
C LEU A 46 4.64 8.25 -4.03
N TYR A 47 4.46 8.56 -2.75
CA TYR A 47 5.44 8.23 -1.72
C TYR A 47 5.59 6.73 -1.54
N ALA A 48 4.48 5.99 -1.42
CA ALA A 48 4.52 4.53 -1.34
C ALA A 48 5.19 3.91 -2.58
N LEU A 49 4.99 4.48 -3.77
CA LEU A 49 5.62 3.99 -5.00
C LEU A 49 7.13 4.19 -4.96
N SER A 50 7.61 5.32 -4.43
CA SER A 50 9.05 5.53 -4.25
C SER A 50 9.67 4.49 -3.30
N LEU A 51 9.00 4.16 -2.20
CA LEU A 51 9.46 3.10 -1.28
C LEU A 51 9.52 1.74 -1.97
N VAL A 52 8.47 1.37 -2.71
CA VAL A 52 8.45 0.11 -3.46
C VAL A 52 9.56 0.05 -4.51
N ASN A 53 9.82 1.15 -5.24
CA ASN A 53 10.92 1.20 -6.20
C ASN A 53 12.28 1.07 -5.50
N ASN A 54 12.48 1.70 -4.34
CA ASN A 54 13.71 1.56 -3.55
C ASN A 54 13.95 0.09 -3.14
N ILE A 55 12.92 -0.62 -2.69
CA ILE A 55 12.99 -2.05 -2.36
C ILE A 55 13.38 -2.88 -3.59
N ILE A 56 12.75 -2.63 -4.74
CA ILE A 56 13.06 -3.32 -6.01
C ILE A 56 14.50 -3.08 -6.44
N GLU A 57 15.01 -1.87 -6.24
CA GLU A 57 16.39 -1.48 -6.55
C GLU A 57 17.41 -1.99 -5.53
N GLY A 58 16.97 -2.69 -4.47
CA GLY A 58 17.84 -3.16 -3.39
C GLY A 58 18.41 -2.02 -2.53
N LYS A 59 17.83 -0.83 -2.63
CA LYS A 59 18.15 0.33 -1.80
C LYS A 59 17.33 0.22 -0.52
N GLU A 60 17.71 -0.70 0.35
CA GLU A 60 17.21 -0.70 1.71
C GLU A 60 17.69 0.59 2.39
N GLU A 61 16.81 1.58 2.48
CA GLU A 61 16.90 2.50 3.59
C GLU A 61 16.59 1.68 4.83
N ALA A 62 17.65 1.13 5.43
CA ALA A 62 17.66 0.63 6.80
C ALA A 62 17.34 1.81 7.71
N GLY A 63 16.08 2.20 7.70
CA GLY A 63 15.50 3.15 8.59
C GLY A 63 15.34 2.47 9.94
N ASP A 64 16.45 2.34 10.66
CA ASP A 64 16.46 2.33 12.13
C ASP A 64 15.95 3.70 12.61
N ILE A 65 14.72 4.02 12.23
CA ILE A 65 14.06 5.27 12.59
C ILE A 65 13.56 4.99 14.00
N GLU A 66 14.17 5.61 15.00
CA GLU A 66 13.69 5.53 16.38
C GLU A 66 12.15 5.63 16.42
N LEU A 67 11.52 4.73 17.18
CA LEU A 67 10.10 4.78 17.50
C LEU A 67 9.83 6.09 18.25
N LYS A 68 9.55 7.17 17.51
CA LYS A 68 9.11 8.43 18.08
C LYS A 68 7.74 8.19 18.71
N PRO A 69 7.51 8.68 19.94
CA PRO A 69 6.21 8.54 20.59
C PRO A 69 5.14 9.18 19.70
N LYS A 70 4.02 8.45 19.51
CA LYS A 70 2.87 8.90 18.72
C LYS A 70 2.44 10.29 19.16
N LYS A 71 2.47 11.25 18.24
CA LYS A 71 2.03 12.61 18.50
C LYS A 71 0.54 12.72 18.18
N LEU A 72 -0.16 13.63 18.84
CA LEU A 72 -1.55 14.00 18.48
C LEU A 72 -1.67 14.40 16.99
N GLU A 73 -0.59 14.96 16.45
CA GLU A 73 -0.45 15.32 15.04
C GLU A 73 -0.57 14.12 14.10
N ASP A 74 -0.09 12.94 14.49
CA ASP A 74 -0.18 11.71 13.68
C ASP A 74 -1.63 11.27 13.50
N ASN A 75 -2.43 11.31 14.57
CA ASN A 75 -3.85 10.94 14.51
C ASN A 75 -4.67 11.94 13.68
N ARG A 76 -4.26 13.21 13.66
CA ARG A 76 -4.87 14.21 12.78
C ARG A 76 -4.49 13.93 11.34
N TYR A 77 -3.19 13.77 11.06
CA TYR A 77 -2.68 13.45 9.74
C TYR A 77 -3.33 12.18 9.15
N MET A 78 -3.43 11.10 9.92
CA MET A 78 -4.05 9.86 9.46
C MET A 78 -5.49 10.05 8.99
N ARG A 79 -6.26 10.91 9.67
CA ARG A 79 -7.64 11.26 9.29
C ARG A 79 -7.68 12.22 8.11
N ASP A 80 -6.89 13.29 8.16
CA ASP A 80 -6.89 14.33 7.12
C ASP A 80 -6.47 13.76 5.75
N MET A 81 -5.57 12.77 5.75
CA MET A 81 -5.05 12.12 4.53
C MET A 81 -5.72 10.78 4.18
N ASN A 82 -6.71 10.31 4.95
CA ASN A 82 -7.36 9.01 4.77
C ASN A 82 -6.36 7.85 4.65
N VAL A 83 -5.36 7.81 5.55
CA VAL A 83 -4.25 6.84 5.49
C VAL A 83 -4.76 5.41 5.68
N SER A 84 -5.71 5.20 6.59
CA SER A 84 -6.30 3.89 6.84
C SER A 84 -7.04 3.38 5.61
N GLU A 85 -7.86 4.22 4.99
CA GLU A 85 -8.63 3.88 3.79
C GLU A 85 -7.70 3.56 2.60
N PHE A 86 -6.61 4.30 2.46
CA PHE A 86 -5.58 4.02 1.45
C PHE A 86 -4.93 2.65 1.66
N LEU A 87 -4.49 2.34 2.89
CA LEU A 87 -3.86 1.06 3.22
C LEU A 87 -4.85 -0.10 3.07
N ASP A 88 -6.09 0.09 3.54
CA ASP A 88 -7.15 -0.91 3.41
C ASP A 88 -7.41 -1.21 1.94
N ALA A 89 -7.64 -0.20 1.10
CA ALA A 89 -7.88 -0.38 -0.33
C ALA A 89 -6.73 -1.15 -1.03
N TRP A 90 -5.48 -0.90 -0.62
CA TRP A 90 -4.31 -1.59 -1.15
C TRP A 90 -4.24 -3.05 -0.72
N VAL A 91 -4.46 -3.33 0.58
CA VAL A 91 -4.52 -4.71 1.10
C VAL A 91 -5.65 -5.48 0.44
N LEU A 92 -6.81 -4.85 0.26
CA LEU A 92 -7.95 -5.49 -0.41
C LEU A 92 -7.65 -5.81 -1.87
N ALA A 93 -6.99 -4.92 -2.59
CA ALA A 93 -6.55 -5.19 -3.96
C ALA A 93 -5.56 -6.36 -4.02
N LEU A 94 -4.65 -6.47 -3.05
CA LEU A 94 -3.71 -7.60 -2.96
C LEU A 94 -4.45 -8.92 -2.72
N LEU A 95 -5.44 -8.92 -1.83
CA LEU A 95 -6.28 -10.07 -1.52
C LEU A 95 -7.17 -10.52 -2.69
N CYS A 96 -7.51 -9.60 -3.60
CA CYS A 96 -8.24 -9.91 -4.82
C CYS A 96 -7.36 -10.60 -5.85
N GLU A 97 -6.10 -10.17 -6.01
CA GLU A 97 -5.20 -10.72 -7.04
C GLU A 97 -4.42 -11.95 -6.58
N ARG A 98 -4.12 -12.04 -5.28
CA ARG A 98 -3.43 -13.19 -4.64
C ARG A 98 -2.13 -13.63 -5.34
N PRO A 99 -1.16 -12.73 -5.59
CA PRO A 99 0.15 -13.12 -6.10
C PRO A 99 0.83 -14.18 -5.20
N THR A 100 1.44 -15.18 -5.82
CA THR A 100 1.93 -16.39 -5.14
C THR A 100 3.42 -16.34 -4.84
N SER A 101 4.19 -15.54 -5.58
CA SER A 101 5.62 -15.33 -5.37
C SER A 101 5.96 -13.90 -4.92
N ASP A 102 7.11 -13.71 -4.31
CA ASP A 102 7.58 -12.38 -3.89
C ASP A 102 7.81 -11.44 -5.09
N ALA A 103 8.25 -11.98 -6.23
CA ALA A 103 8.39 -11.22 -7.47
C ALA A 103 7.03 -10.73 -8.01
N GLU A 104 6.00 -11.59 -7.95
CA GLU A 104 4.63 -11.22 -8.31
C GLU A 104 4.06 -10.17 -7.34
N ARG A 105 4.33 -10.29 -6.03
CA ARG A 105 3.93 -9.30 -5.02
C ARG A 105 4.54 -7.93 -5.29
N LEU A 106 5.86 -7.86 -5.51
CA LEU A 106 6.53 -6.59 -5.82
C LEU A 106 5.99 -5.94 -7.10
N THR A 107 5.75 -6.76 -8.13
CA THR A 107 5.15 -6.31 -9.39
C THR A 107 3.73 -5.77 -9.16
N PHE A 108 2.92 -6.47 -8.36
CA PHE A 108 1.59 -6.04 -7.95
C PHE A 108 1.66 -4.68 -7.24
N HIS A 109 2.49 -4.53 -6.21
CA HIS A 109 2.60 -3.31 -5.41
C HIS A 109 2.93 -2.11 -6.30
N LYS A 110 3.93 -2.25 -7.18
CA LYS A 110 4.33 -1.21 -8.12
C LYS A 110 3.19 -0.81 -9.05
N ARG A 111 2.57 -1.78 -9.72
CA ARG A 111 1.50 -1.52 -10.70
C ARG A 111 0.26 -0.93 -10.03
N TYR A 112 -0.14 -1.43 -8.87
CA TYR A 112 -1.28 -0.91 -8.12
C TYR A 112 -1.07 0.57 -7.78
N LEU A 113 0.07 0.92 -7.19
CA LEU A 113 0.37 2.31 -6.83
C LEU A 113 0.48 3.23 -8.04
N GLN A 114 1.08 2.76 -9.14
CA GLN A 114 1.10 3.50 -10.41
C GLN A 114 -0.32 3.79 -10.93
N SER A 115 -1.26 2.86 -10.78
CA SER A 115 -2.65 3.06 -11.22
C SER A 115 -3.42 4.10 -10.42
N LEU A 116 -2.97 4.40 -9.20
CA LEU A 116 -3.57 5.42 -8.32
C LEU A 116 -3.02 6.82 -8.58
N ILE A 117 -1.88 6.94 -9.26
CA ILE A 117 -1.29 8.24 -9.61
C ILE A 117 -1.99 8.70 -10.90
N PRO A 118 -2.71 9.83 -10.88
CA PRO A 118 -3.28 10.36 -12.11
C PRO A 118 -2.15 10.68 -13.09
N ASN A 119 -2.15 10.00 -14.24
CA ASN A 119 -1.29 10.37 -15.36
C ASN A 119 -1.67 11.79 -15.79
N GLY A 120 -0.91 12.78 -15.34
CA GLY A 120 -0.97 14.12 -15.91
C GLY A 120 -0.54 14.05 -17.38
N ALA A 121 -1.48 14.37 -18.27
CA ALA A 121 -1.28 14.72 -19.69
C ALA A 121 -1.11 13.60 -20.74
N THR A 122 -2.17 12.82 -20.97
CA THR A 122 -2.37 12.20 -22.31
C THR A 122 -3.84 12.27 -22.74
N ASP A 123 -4.43 13.48 -22.80
CA ASP A 123 -5.60 13.74 -23.67
C ASP A 123 -5.87 15.24 -23.90
N ALA A 124 -4.82 16.00 -24.18
CA ALA A 124 -4.93 17.35 -24.74
C ALA A 124 -4.24 17.35 -26.11
N GLY A 125 -4.89 16.75 -27.11
CA GLY A 125 -4.29 16.74 -28.45
C GLY A 125 -4.93 15.83 -29.50
N GLN A 126 -6.27 15.74 -29.57
CA GLN A 126 -6.96 15.34 -30.81
C GLN A 126 -8.25 16.17 -30.98
N GLN A 127 -8.07 17.46 -31.25
CA GLN A 127 -8.97 18.23 -32.07
C GLN A 127 -8.11 18.93 -33.11
N GLU A 128 -8.14 18.41 -34.34
CA GLU A 128 -8.23 19.15 -35.61
C GLU A 128 -8.49 18.15 -36.75
#